data_AF-A0A6A6P171-F1
#
_entry.id   AF-A0A6A6P171-F1
#
_cell.length_a   1.000
_cell.length_b   1.000
_cell.length_c   1.000
_cell.angle_alpha   90.00
_cell.angle_beta   90.00
_cell.angle_gamma   90.00
#
_symmetry.space_group_name_H-M   'P 1'
#
loop_
_entity.id
_entity.type
_entity.pdbx_description
1 polymer ?
#
loop_
_entity_poly.entity_id
_entity_poly.type
_entity_poly.pdbx_seq_one_letter_code
_entity_poly.pdbx_strand_id
1 'polypeptide(L)'
;MSAPTALAQNARNTTLPPFLRLPTEIRLMIYEHLLLPKSQPEASSSCQSLEQMLQPDYHSCDQHYSSKRSVKSASATSPRITVHIRTLDPSSTKPKPTTIRNRTPFSIRTSRFRSRTMGTTYFAPGSHNQAIHPAILSVCRTTHAEAVDLLYGGALFCFGSHVDAVPAFLADLTPRARARVRRVALVKAPLPYDHGADLDDWAEACKALAGDLPGLAELRLGVVAGKPARKRQGGWAGLRTISAAQFRTLSGPTPDGGSADSVASGMLEWAGALMCVRGLASLEVRPLVEHCPSPMSEGMAFWVTLSKNLEGGFAEWLRGLMVGRKGEHGA
;
A
#
# COMPACT_ATOMS: atom_id res chain seq x y z
N MET A 1 -56.64 9.33 -3.00
CA MET A 1 -55.22 8.95 -2.93
C MET A 1 -54.99 7.91 -4.01
N SER A 2 -54.64 8.34 -5.22
CA SER A 2 -54.54 7.45 -6.38
C SER A 2 -53.13 6.86 -6.46
N ALA A 3 -53.06 5.53 -6.40
CA ALA A 3 -51.83 4.78 -6.66
C ALA A 3 -51.35 5.04 -8.10
N PRO A 4 -50.06 5.31 -8.33
CA PRO A 4 -49.56 5.50 -9.68
C PRO A 4 -49.61 4.17 -10.44
N THR A 5 -50.25 4.23 -11.60
CA THR A 5 -50.62 3.14 -12.50
C THR A 5 -49.39 2.36 -13.00
N ALA A 6 -49.38 1.03 -12.83
CA ALA A 6 -48.31 0.12 -13.27
C ALA A 6 -47.91 0.23 -14.75
N LEU A 7 -48.83 0.72 -15.61
CA LEU A 7 -48.58 0.95 -17.03
C LEU A 7 -47.58 2.09 -17.31
N ALA A 8 -47.53 3.12 -16.47
CA ALA A 8 -46.58 4.22 -16.62
C ALA A 8 -45.14 3.84 -16.21
N GLN A 9 -45.00 2.83 -15.34
CA GLN A 9 -43.70 2.26 -14.98
C GLN A 9 -43.13 1.40 -16.11
N ASN A 10 -43.98 0.64 -16.82
CA ASN A 10 -43.55 -0.19 -17.94
C ASN A 10 -43.02 0.62 -19.14
N ALA A 11 -43.63 1.76 -19.47
CA ALA A 11 -43.18 2.63 -20.58
C ALA A 11 -41.85 3.36 -20.29
N ARG A 12 -41.52 3.61 -19.02
CA ARG A 12 -40.22 4.18 -18.62
C ARG A 12 -39.09 3.15 -18.68
N ASN A 13 -39.40 1.86 -18.49
CA ASN A 13 -38.40 0.79 -18.54
C ASN A 13 -37.96 0.44 -19.97
N THR A 14 -38.76 0.75 -20.99
CA THR A 14 -38.42 0.45 -22.39
C THR A 14 -37.35 1.36 -23.00
N THR A 15 -37.08 2.53 -22.41
CA THR A 15 -36.03 3.47 -22.90
C THR A 15 -34.67 3.24 -22.27
N LEU A 16 -34.60 2.50 -21.14
CA LEU A 16 -33.35 2.18 -20.49
C LEU A 16 -32.60 1.07 -21.24
N PRO A 17 -31.25 1.10 -21.27
CA PRO A 17 -30.44 -0.01 -21.76
C PRO A 17 -30.83 -1.33 -21.06
N PRO A 18 -30.84 -2.49 -21.75
CA PRO A 18 -31.30 -3.76 -21.20
C PRO A 18 -30.69 -4.13 -19.85
N PHE A 19 -29.39 -3.86 -19.68
CA PHE A 19 -28.67 -4.13 -18.43
C PHE A 19 -29.19 -3.30 -17.25
N LEU A 20 -29.58 -2.03 -17.46
CA LEU A 20 -30.11 -1.15 -16.41
C LEU A 20 -31.59 -1.44 -16.07
N ARG A 21 -32.26 -2.32 -16.84
CA ARG A 21 -33.62 -2.81 -16.52
C ARG A 21 -33.61 -3.90 -15.46
N LEU A 22 -32.48 -4.59 -15.30
CA LEU A 22 -32.31 -5.60 -14.25
C LEU A 22 -32.44 -4.92 -12.86
N PRO A 23 -32.99 -5.58 -11.83
CA PRO A 23 -32.94 -5.06 -10.47
C PRO A 23 -31.50 -4.76 -10.03
N THR A 24 -31.31 -3.75 -9.20
CA THR A 24 -29.98 -3.31 -8.73
C THR A 24 -29.21 -4.46 -8.09
N GLU A 25 -29.91 -5.33 -7.35
CA GLU A 25 -29.37 -6.51 -6.69
C GLU A 25 -28.69 -7.45 -7.70
N ILE A 26 -29.35 -7.71 -8.83
CA ILE A 26 -28.80 -8.56 -9.91
C ILE A 26 -27.60 -7.88 -10.56
N ARG A 27 -27.64 -6.55 -10.77
CA ARG A 27 -26.48 -5.81 -11.31
C ARG A 27 -25.28 -5.90 -10.37
N LEU A 28 -25.48 -5.76 -9.06
CA LEU A 28 -24.42 -5.90 -8.06
C LEU A 28 -23.80 -7.32 -8.07
N MET A 29 -24.60 -8.38 -8.22
CA MET A 29 -24.08 -9.74 -8.40
C MET A 29 -23.23 -9.88 -9.67
N ILE A 30 -23.64 -9.24 -10.78
CA ILE A 30 -22.88 -9.24 -12.03
C ILE A 30 -21.56 -8.47 -11.85
N TYR A 31 -21.58 -7.30 -11.20
CA TYR A 31 -20.36 -6.56 -10.89
C TYR A 31 -19.44 -7.36 -9.99
N GLU A 32 -19.97 -8.07 -9.00
CA GLU A 32 -19.21 -8.93 -8.12
C GLU A 32 -18.45 -10.00 -8.92
N HIS A 33 -19.10 -10.64 -9.89
CA HIS A 33 -18.46 -11.64 -10.75
C HIS A 33 -17.41 -11.07 -11.73
N LEU A 34 -17.52 -9.80 -12.12
CA LEU A 34 -16.63 -9.17 -13.10
C LEU A 34 -15.45 -8.43 -12.47
N LEU A 35 -15.66 -7.88 -11.28
CA LEU A 35 -14.70 -7.03 -10.58
C LEU A 35 -14.05 -7.74 -9.41
N LEU A 36 -14.74 -8.71 -8.80
CA LEU A 36 -14.17 -9.48 -7.72
C LEU A 36 -13.65 -10.83 -8.24
N PRO A 37 -12.48 -11.27 -7.77
CA PRO A 37 -11.98 -12.60 -8.04
C PRO A 37 -12.96 -13.67 -7.57
N LYS A 38 -13.27 -14.63 -8.45
CA LYS A 38 -14.02 -15.84 -8.04
C LYS A 38 -13.19 -16.57 -7.00
N SER A 39 -13.73 -16.71 -5.79
CA SER A 39 -13.26 -17.65 -4.78
C SER A 39 -13.34 -19.06 -5.41
N GLN A 40 -12.21 -19.62 -5.84
CA GLN A 40 -12.20 -21.05 -6.16
C GLN A 40 -12.47 -21.83 -4.88
N PRO A 41 -13.42 -22.77 -4.89
CA PRO A 41 -13.55 -23.73 -3.82
C PRO A 41 -12.43 -24.76 -3.96
N GLU A 42 -11.63 -24.91 -2.90
CA GLU A 42 -10.82 -26.10 -2.58
C GLU A 42 -9.61 -26.44 -3.49
N ALA A 43 -8.51 -26.84 -2.85
CA ALA A 43 -7.24 -27.35 -3.41
C ALA A 43 -6.13 -26.35 -3.80
N SER A 44 -6.00 -25.23 -3.09
CA SER A 44 -4.67 -24.81 -2.60
C SER A 44 -4.87 -23.76 -1.50
N SER A 45 -4.84 -24.23 -0.25
CA SER A 45 -4.69 -23.38 0.93
C SER A 45 -3.28 -22.76 0.97
N SER A 46 -2.90 -22.02 -0.06
CA SER A 46 -1.89 -20.97 0.07
C SER A 46 -2.65 -19.70 0.42
N CYS A 47 -2.94 -19.53 1.71
CA CYS A 47 -3.00 -18.19 2.27
C CYS A 47 -1.65 -17.56 1.92
N GLN A 48 -1.56 -16.82 0.80
CA GLN A 48 -0.37 -16.07 0.47
C GLN A 48 -0.16 -15.14 1.67
N SER A 49 0.91 -15.42 2.41
CA SER A 49 1.20 -14.71 3.65
C SER A 49 1.23 -13.21 3.34
N LEU A 50 0.77 -12.36 4.26
CA LEU A 50 0.92 -10.91 4.13
C LEU A 50 2.38 -10.54 3.78
N GLU A 51 3.34 -11.32 4.29
CA GLU A 51 4.75 -11.23 3.95
C GLU A 51 5.04 -11.49 2.47
N GLN A 52 4.41 -12.49 1.84
CA GLN A 52 4.57 -12.78 0.40
C GLN A 52 4.01 -11.66 -0.47
N MET A 53 2.91 -11.02 -0.04
CA MET A 53 2.31 -9.89 -0.77
C MET A 53 3.10 -8.59 -0.64
N LEU A 54 3.83 -8.43 0.47
CA LEU A 54 4.66 -7.26 0.78
C LEU A 54 6.13 -7.46 0.41
N GLN A 55 6.55 -8.56 -0.21
CA GLN A 55 7.96 -8.72 -0.59
C GLN A 55 8.37 -7.63 -1.60
N PRO A 56 9.52 -6.97 -1.39
CA PRO A 56 10.10 -6.05 -2.37
C PRO A 56 10.43 -6.82 -3.65
N ASP A 57 10.27 -6.21 -4.83
CA ASP A 57 10.67 -6.80 -6.13
C ASP A 57 12.21 -6.80 -6.32
N TYR A 58 12.98 -6.70 -5.24
CA TYR A 58 14.43 -6.62 -5.26
C TYR A 58 14.99 -8.05 -5.39
N HIS A 59 15.50 -8.37 -6.58
CA HIS A 59 16.16 -9.63 -6.97
C HIS A 59 15.22 -10.79 -7.36
N SER A 60 15.10 -11.01 -8.67
CA SER A 60 14.78 -12.31 -9.27
C SER A 60 15.85 -13.40 -9.04
N CYS A 61 16.87 -13.16 -8.19
CA CYS A 61 17.99 -14.08 -7.97
C CYS A 61 17.90 -14.94 -6.71
N ASP A 62 16.92 -14.76 -5.80
CA ASP A 62 16.81 -15.62 -4.61
C ASP A 62 15.36 -16.08 -4.35
N GLN A 63 14.80 -16.86 -5.28
CA GLN A 63 13.48 -17.50 -5.10
C GLN A 63 13.50 -18.74 -4.19
N HIS A 64 14.63 -19.09 -3.55
CA HIS A 64 14.77 -20.39 -2.88
C HIS A 64 14.64 -20.40 -1.34
N TYR A 65 14.45 -19.26 -0.67
CA TYR A 65 14.37 -19.23 0.80
C TYR A 65 13.20 -18.41 1.33
N SER A 66 11.96 -18.84 1.04
CA SER A 66 10.83 -18.44 1.88
C SER A 66 9.90 -19.62 2.09
N SER A 67 10.18 -20.41 3.13
CA SER A 67 9.25 -21.39 3.65
C SER A 67 9.24 -21.35 5.17
N LYS A 68 8.04 -21.31 5.72
CA LYS A 68 7.65 -21.59 7.12
C LYS A 68 7.75 -20.40 8.09
N ARG A 69 6.74 -19.52 8.04
CA ARG A 69 5.93 -19.15 9.22
C ARG A 69 4.74 -18.28 8.81
N SER A 70 3.59 -18.92 8.59
CA SER A 70 2.31 -18.21 8.59
C SER A 70 1.90 -18.00 10.05
N VAL A 71 2.06 -16.77 10.57
CA VAL A 71 1.46 -16.37 11.83
C VAL A 71 0.05 -15.87 11.51
N LYS A 72 -0.97 -16.58 12.01
CA LYS A 72 -2.37 -16.17 11.92
C LYS A 72 -2.55 -14.87 12.71
N SER A 73 -2.64 -13.73 12.01
CA SER A 73 -3.03 -12.46 12.61
C SER A 73 -4.52 -12.50 12.94
N ALA A 74 -4.85 -12.31 14.22
CA ALA A 74 -6.20 -12.24 14.72
C ALA A 74 -6.61 -10.76 14.88
N SER A 75 -7.13 -10.14 13.81
CA SER A 75 -8.12 -9.04 13.88
C SER A 75 -8.54 -8.55 12.48
N ALA A 76 -9.85 -8.32 12.33
CA ALA A 76 -10.58 -7.55 11.32
C ALA A 76 -10.47 -7.98 9.83
N THR A 77 -11.56 -8.60 9.34
CA THR A 77 -12.00 -8.75 7.95
C THR A 77 -10.90 -8.78 6.89
N SER A 78 -10.39 -9.98 6.60
CA SER A 78 -9.48 -10.21 5.47
C SER A 78 -10.01 -9.51 4.21
N PRO A 79 -9.15 -8.79 3.46
CA PRO A 79 -9.59 -8.11 2.26
C PRO A 79 -10.17 -9.13 1.29
N ARG A 80 -11.30 -8.79 0.66
CA ARG A 80 -11.92 -9.65 -0.37
C ARG A 80 -11.00 -9.76 -1.59
N ILE A 81 -10.18 -8.74 -1.83
CA ILE A 81 -9.32 -8.58 -3.01
C ILE A 81 -8.05 -7.84 -2.61
N THR A 82 -6.91 -8.26 -3.14
CA THR A 82 -5.68 -7.45 -3.17
C THR A 82 -5.41 -7.05 -4.62
N VAL A 83 -5.36 -5.74 -4.88
CA VAL A 83 -4.98 -5.18 -6.18
C VAL A 83 -3.53 -4.73 -6.08
N HIS A 84 -2.65 -5.39 -6.81
CA HIS A 84 -1.26 -4.98 -6.89
C HIS A 84 -1.10 -3.86 -7.89
N ILE A 85 -0.43 -2.79 -7.47
CA ILE A 85 -0.04 -1.67 -8.30
C ILE A 85 1.48 -1.64 -8.33
N ARG A 86 2.07 -1.59 -9.52
CA ARG A 86 3.53 -1.69 -9.73
C ARG A 86 3.97 -0.63 -10.70
N THR A 87 5.17 -0.08 -10.55
CA THR A 87 5.72 0.81 -11.58
C THR A 87 6.18 -0.01 -12.78
N LEU A 88 5.86 0.46 -13.98
CA LEU A 88 6.32 -0.18 -15.22
C LEU A 88 7.82 0.05 -15.36
N ASP A 89 8.58 -0.98 -15.68
CA ASP A 89 10.00 -0.82 -15.93
C ASP A 89 10.22 -0.08 -17.27
N PRO A 90 10.77 1.15 -17.27
CA PRO A 90 10.93 1.94 -18.49
C PRO A 90 11.94 1.31 -19.46
N SER A 91 12.77 0.37 -18.99
CA SER A 91 13.72 -0.39 -19.82
C SER A 91 13.13 -1.68 -20.40
N SER A 92 11.94 -2.09 -19.96
CA SER A 92 11.28 -3.28 -20.47
C SER A 92 10.76 -3.03 -21.89
N THR A 93 11.40 -3.67 -22.87
CA THR A 93 11.19 -3.46 -24.32
C THR A 93 9.84 -3.97 -24.86
N LYS A 94 8.88 -4.32 -23.99
CA LYS A 94 7.57 -4.86 -24.42
C LYS A 94 6.38 -4.23 -23.66
N PRO A 95 6.13 -2.92 -23.76
CA PRO A 95 4.84 -2.39 -23.35
C PRO A 95 3.77 -2.93 -24.32
N LYS A 96 2.83 -3.75 -23.84
CA LYS A 96 1.62 -4.07 -24.62
C LYS A 96 0.84 -2.74 -24.83
N PRO A 97 0.69 -2.23 -26.07
CA PRO A 97 0.27 -0.84 -26.33
C PRO A 97 -1.14 -0.46 -25.87
N THR A 98 -1.96 -1.43 -25.44
CA THR A 98 -3.40 -1.23 -25.24
C THR A 98 -3.81 -0.91 -23.81
N THR A 99 -2.95 -1.12 -22.79
CA THR A 99 -3.31 -0.92 -21.37
C THR A 99 -2.75 0.36 -20.73
N ILE A 100 -1.92 1.10 -21.47
CA ILE A 100 -1.09 2.21 -20.96
C ILE A 100 -1.64 3.60 -21.35
N ARG A 101 -2.47 3.70 -22.40
CA ARG A 101 -2.79 4.99 -23.06
C ARG A 101 -3.52 6.04 -22.21
N ASN A 102 -4.07 5.67 -21.07
CA ASN A 102 -4.87 6.57 -20.22
C ASN A 102 -4.32 6.71 -18.79
N ARG A 103 -3.11 6.23 -18.52
CA ARG A 103 -2.56 6.29 -17.16
C ARG A 103 -1.64 7.50 -17.00
N THR A 104 -1.75 8.18 -15.87
CA THR A 104 -0.90 9.34 -15.58
C THR A 104 0.58 8.93 -15.63
N PRO A 105 1.42 9.57 -16.48
CA PRO A 105 2.84 9.31 -16.51
C PRO A 105 3.54 10.01 -15.33
N PHE A 106 4.62 9.41 -14.86
CA PHE A 106 5.48 10.00 -13.83
C PHE A 106 6.93 9.59 -14.08
N SER A 107 7.85 10.15 -13.30
CA SER A 107 9.29 10.02 -13.49
C SER A 107 9.90 9.25 -12.33
N ILE A 108 10.72 8.24 -12.62
CA ILE A 108 11.44 7.48 -11.59
C ILE A 108 12.94 7.55 -11.76
N ARG A 109 13.66 7.41 -10.64
CA ARG A 109 15.10 7.16 -10.65
C ARG A 109 15.33 5.68 -10.98
N THR A 110 15.93 5.42 -12.14
CA THR A 110 16.09 4.05 -12.67
C THR A 110 17.24 3.26 -12.04
N SER A 111 18.09 3.90 -11.24
CA SER A 111 19.16 3.24 -10.52
C SER A 111 19.57 4.06 -9.30
N ARG A 112 19.78 3.38 -8.17
CA ARG A 112 20.31 3.99 -6.93
C ARG A 112 21.69 4.63 -7.11
N PHE A 113 22.43 4.24 -8.14
CA PHE A 113 23.78 4.74 -8.42
C PHE A 113 23.87 5.65 -9.64
N ARG A 114 22.76 5.90 -10.36
CA ARG A 114 22.76 6.79 -11.53
C ARG A 114 21.66 7.82 -11.38
N SER A 115 22.00 9.09 -11.49
CA SER A 115 21.07 10.23 -11.46
C SER A 115 20.14 10.31 -12.70
N ARG A 116 19.91 9.20 -13.40
CA ARG A 116 19.05 9.18 -14.59
C ARG A 116 17.61 8.92 -14.19
N THR A 117 16.81 9.96 -14.39
CA THR A 117 15.36 9.89 -14.34
C THR A 117 14.81 9.37 -15.66
N MET A 118 13.83 8.46 -15.62
CA MET A 118 13.12 8.00 -16.81
C MET A 118 11.61 8.09 -16.60
N GLY A 119 10.89 8.51 -17.64
CA GLY A 119 9.45 8.53 -17.65
C GLY A 119 8.88 7.11 -17.68
N THR A 120 7.86 6.87 -16.87
CA THR A 120 7.14 5.61 -16.77
C THR A 120 5.68 5.87 -16.37
N THR A 121 4.91 4.82 -16.13
CA THR A 121 3.60 4.88 -15.48
C THR A 121 3.38 3.62 -14.65
N TYR A 122 2.27 3.54 -13.94
CA TYR A 122 1.94 2.39 -13.14
C TYR A 122 1.16 1.35 -13.94
N PHE A 123 1.44 0.13 -13.55
CA PHE A 123 0.80 -1.15 -13.71
C PHE A 123 -0.30 -1.54 -12.75
N ALA A 124 -1.35 -2.20 -13.19
CA ALA A 124 -2.03 -3.15 -12.30
C ALA A 124 -1.85 -4.51 -12.98
N PRO A 125 -0.83 -5.31 -12.64
CA PRO A 125 -0.71 -6.66 -13.18
C PRO A 125 -2.07 -7.34 -13.02
N GLY A 126 -2.67 -7.75 -14.14
CA GLY A 126 -3.82 -8.63 -14.06
C GLY A 126 -3.36 -9.81 -13.23
N SER A 127 -3.91 -9.97 -12.03
CA SER A 127 -3.53 -11.06 -11.15
C SER A 127 -3.56 -12.32 -12.00
N HIS A 128 -2.44 -13.05 -12.09
CA HIS A 128 -2.23 -14.03 -13.15
C HIS A 128 -3.28 -15.16 -13.19
N ASN A 129 -4.22 -15.19 -12.24
CA ASN A 129 -5.38 -16.09 -12.19
C ASN A 129 -6.76 -15.42 -12.14
N GLN A 130 -6.92 -14.09 -12.00
CA GLN A 130 -8.23 -13.43 -11.91
C GLN A 130 -8.23 -12.11 -12.70
N ALA A 131 -8.87 -12.13 -13.87
CA ALA A 131 -9.06 -10.93 -14.68
C ALA A 131 -10.07 -9.99 -14.00
N ILE A 132 -9.58 -8.98 -13.29
CA ILE A 132 -10.41 -7.83 -12.94
C ILE A 132 -10.72 -7.12 -14.26
N HIS A 133 -12.00 -6.90 -14.57
CA HIS A 133 -12.43 -6.24 -15.80
C HIS A 133 -12.88 -4.80 -15.54
N PRO A 134 -11.96 -3.86 -15.22
CA PRO A 134 -12.34 -2.49 -14.82
C PRO A 134 -12.98 -1.69 -15.96
N ALA A 135 -12.89 -2.15 -17.21
CA ALA A 135 -13.52 -1.53 -18.37
C ALA A 135 -15.06 -1.42 -18.24
N ILE A 136 -15.71 -2.24 -17.40
CA ILE A 136 -17.14 -2.07 -17.13
C ILE A 136 -17.45 -0.72 -16.46
N LEU A 137 -16.51 -0.18 -15.69
CA LEU A 137 -16.67 1.10 -14.98
C LEU A 137 -16.78 2.29 -15.95
N SER A 138 -16.29 2.16 -17.19
CA SER A 138 -16.36 3.24 -18.19
C SER A 138 -17.63 3.22 -19.05
N VAL A 139 -18.52 2.24 -18.88
CA VAL A 139 -19.68 2.06 -19.77
C VAL A 139 -20.74 3.16 -19.57
N CYS A 140 -21.13 3.44 -18.32
CA CYS A 140 -22.07 4.52 -18.01
C CYS A 140 -21.97 4.97 -16.55
N ARG A 141 -22.53 6.15 -16.24
CA ARG A 141 -22.47 6.76 -14.90
C ARG A 141 -23.15 5.92 -13.82
N THR A 142 -24.28 5.28 -14.13
CA THR A 142 -25.01 4.42 -13.20
C THR A 142 -24.18 3.20 -12.82
N THR A 143 -23.64 2.50 -13.83
CA THR A 143 -22.74 1.35 -13.60
C THR A 143 -21.52 1.73 -12.79
N HIS A 144 -20.88 2.86 -13.13
CA HIS A 144 -19.77 3.38 -12.34
C HIS A 144 -20.18 3.64 -10.88
N ALA A 145 -21.31 4.31 -10.65
CA ALA A 145 -21.75 4.67 -9.31
C ALA A 145 -22.05 3.45 -8.42
N GLU A 146 -22.61 2.39 -8.99
CA GLU A 146 -22.93 1.14 -8.30
C GLU A 146 -21.69 0.26 -8.07
N ALA A 147 -20.83 0.13 -9.08
CA ALA A 147 -19.71 -0.80 -9.07
C ALA A 147 -18.46 -0.27 -8.35
N VAL A 148 -18.29 1.06 -8.25
CA VAL A 148 -17.14 1.68 -7.58
C VAL A 148 -17.03 1.27 -6.11
N ASP A 149 -18.15 1.16 -5.42
CA ASP A 149 -18.17 0.81 -4.00
C ASP A 149 -17.67 -0.63 -3.79
N LEU A 150 -17.99 -1.54 -4.71
CA LEU A 150 -17.55 -2.95 -4.67
C LEU A 150 -16.03 -3.07 -4.89
N LEU A 151 -15.50 -2.42 -5.94
CA LEU A 151 -14.09 -2.54 -6.28
C LEU A 151 -13.20 -1.78 -5.28
N TYR A 152 -13.46 -0.49 -5.08
CA TYR A 152 -12.56 0.37 -4.30
C TYR A 152 -12.78 0.28 -2.79
N GLY A 153 -14.02 0.00 -2.36
CA GLY A 153 -14.35 -0.16 -0.94
C GLY A 153 -13.89 -1.49 -0.35
N GLY A 154 -13.87 -2.55 -1.18
CA GLY A 154 -13.54 -3.91 -0.76
C GLY A 154 -12.08 -4.33 -0.97
N ALA A 155 -11.32 -3.62 -1.80
CA ALA A 155 -9.94 -4.00 -2.12
C ALA A 155 -8.91 -3.47 -1.10
N LEU A 156 -7.79 -4.19 -1.00
CA LEU A 156 -6.51 -3.70 -0.51
C LEU A 156 -5.65 -3.30 -1.71
N PHE A 157 -5.27 -2.02 -1.80
CA PHE A 157 -4.38 -1.55 -2.85
C PHE A 157 -2.93 -1.67 -2.38
N CYS A 158 -2.20 -2.63 -2.94
CA CYS A 158 -0.82 -2.94 -2.55
C CYS A 158 0.14 -2.38 -3.59
N PHE A 159 0.92 -1.38 -3.20
CA PHE A 159 1.96 -0.77 -4.03
C PHE A 159 3.32 -1.46 -3.85
N GLY A 160 3.48 -2.27 -2.80
CA GLY A 160 4.79 -2.83 -2.47
C GLY A 160 5.81 -1.71 -2.29
N SER A 161 6.98 -1.85 -2.93
CA SER A 161 8.04 -0.84 -2.94
C SER A 161 7.83 0.29 -3.96
N HIS A 162 6.74 0.27 -4.74
CA HIS A 162 6.45 1.24 -5.81
C HIS A 162 5.65 2.44 -5.28
N VAL A 163 6.23 3.14 -4.29
CA VAL A 163 5.59 4.27 -3.60
C VAL A 163 5.33 5.46 -4.53
N ASP A 164 6.20 5.65 -5.52
CA ASP A 164 6.13 6.58 -6.64
C ASP A 164 4.86 6.43 -7.50
N ALA A 165 4.27 5.22 -7.55
CA ALA A 165 3.03 4.99 -8.28
C ALA A 165 1.78 5.52 -7.57
N VAL A 166 1.86 5.84 -6.26
CA VAL A 166 0.69 6.25 -5.46
C VAL A 166 0.05 7.54 -6.00
N PRO A 167 0.77 8.65 -6.21
CA PRO A 167 0.16 9.89 -6.68
C PRO A 167 -0.48 9.72 -8.06
N ALA A 168 0.24 9.07 -9.00
CA ALA A 168 -0.26 8.84 -10.35
C ALA A 168 -1.51 7.94 -10.39
N PHE A 169 -1.53 6.88 -9.58
CA PHE A 169 -2.72 6.04 -9.45
C PHE A 169 -3.92 6.83 -8.93
N LEU A 170 -3.73 7.63 -7.89
CA LEU A 170 -4.82 8.43 -7.30
C LEU A 170 -5.31 9.54 -8.23
N ALA A 171 -4.43 10.12 -9.05
CA ALA A 171 -4.78 11.13 -10.06
C ALA A 171 -5.73 10.56 -11.12
N ASP A 172 -5.56 9.28 -11.50
CA ASP A 172 -6.43 8.61 -12.46
C ASP A 172 -7.80 8.19 -11.87
N LEU A 173 -7.97 8.24 -10.55
CA LEU A 173 -9.22 7.90 -9.90
C LEU A 173 -10.20 9.08 -9.88
N THR A 174 -11.47 8.78 -10.19
CA THR A 174 -12.56 9.74 -9.98
C THR A 174 -12.67 10.11 -8.49
N PRO A 175 -13.18 11.32 -8.15
CA PRO A 175 -13.37 11.72 -6.76
C PRO A 175 -14.22 10.71 -5.95
N ARG A 176 -15.21 10.08 -6.60
CA ARG A 176 -16.02 9.02 -5.98
C ARG A 176 -15.20 7.78 -5.69
N ALA A 177 -14.35 7.33 -6.61
CA ALA A 177 -13.48 6.18 -6.39
C ALA A 177 -12.46 6.43 -5.26
N ARG A 178 -11.83 7.61 -5.25
CA ARG A 178 -10.92 8.04 -4.16
C ARG A 178 -11.57 7.99 -2.79
N ALA A 179 -12.80 8.48 -2.65
CA ALA A 179 -13.56 8.44 -1.40
C ALA A 179 -13.88 7.01 -0.91
N ARG A 180 -13.75 6.00 -1.78
CA ARG A 180 -14.01 4.59 -1.44
C ARG A 180 -12.76 3.78 -1.14
N VAL A 181 -11.57 4.24 -1.51
CA VAL A 181 -10.32 3.57 -1.14
C VAL A 181 -10.18 3.62 0.39
N ARG A 182 -10.26 2.44 1.03
CA ARG A 182 -10.16 2.32 2.50
C ARG A 182 -8.85 1.74 2.99
N ARG A 183 -8.17 0.94 2.16
CA ARG A 183 -7.04 0.10 2.58
C ARG A 183 -5.88 0.19 1.60
N VAL A 184 -4.72 0.58 2.09
CA VAL A 184 -3.48 0.70 1.31
C VAL A 184 -2.36 -0.08 1.97
N ALA A 185 -1.50 -0.70 1.17
CA ALA A 185 -0.30 -1.38 1.60
C ALA A 185 0.94 -0.82 0.89
N LEU A 186 1.95 -0.44 1.67
CA LEU A 186 3.24 0.09 1.22
C LEU A 186 4.39 -0.71 1.82
N VAL A 187 5.55 -0.67 1.17
CA VAL A 187 6.79 -1.28 1.65
C VAL A 187 7.91 -0.27 1.61
N LYS A 188 8.48 0.04 2.78
CA LYS A 188 9.72 0.81 2.89
C LYS A 188 10.91 -0.13 2.96
N ALA A 189 11.93 0.15 2.15
CA ALA A 189 13.26 -0.43 2.33
C ALA A 189 14.20 0.66 2.89
N PRO A 190 14.31 0.83 4.22
CA PRO A 190 15.25 1.78 4.79
C PRO A 190 16.63 1.12 4.82
N LEU A 191 17.45 1.37 3.81
CA LEU A 191 18.79 0.81 3.78
C LEU A 191 19.76 1.63 4.65
N PRO A 192 20.74 0.98 5.28
CA PRO A 192 21.66 1.63 6.23
C PRO A 192 22.52 2.75 5.64
N TYR A 193 22.70 2.76 4.31
CA TYR A 193 23.56 3.69 3.59
C TYR A 193 22.81 4.56 2.57
N ASP A 194 21.50 4.34 2.43
CA ASP A 194 20.70 4.97 1.37
C ASP A 194 19.35 5.41 1.95
N HIS A 195 19.42 6.41 2.83
CA HIS A 195 18.26 6.97 3.53
C HIS A 195 17.57 8.07 2.72
N GLY A 196 18.25 8.66 1.73
CA GLY A 196 17.79 9.83 0.97
C GLY A 196 17.19 9.54 -0.40
N ALA A 197 17.44 8.36 -1.01
CA ALA A 197 17.13 8.15 -2.42
C ALA A 197 15.65 8.26 -2.78
N ASP A 198 14.75 7.90 -1.85
CA ASP A 198 13.30 7.85 -2.04
C ASP A 198 12.52 8.81 -1.12
N LEU A 199 13.18 9.77 -0.44
CA LEU A 199 12.50 10.68 0.49
C LEU A 199 11.41 11.51 -0.19
N ASP A 200 11.71 12.08 -1.35
CA ASP A 200 10.75 12.87 -2.14
C ASP A 200 9.55 12.02 -2.56
N ASP A 201 9.79 10.79 -3.01
CA ASP A 201 8.75 9.85 -3.44
C ASP A 201 7.83 9.49 -2.26
N TRP A 202 8.40 9.26 -1.07
CA TRP A 202 7.63 9.02 0.16
C TRP A 202 6.85 10.25 0.60
N ALA A 203 7.44 11.44 0.54
CA ALA A 203 6.79 12.69 0.90
C ALA A 203 5.57 12.96 0.00
N GLU A 204 5.74 12.79 -1.31
CA GLU A 204 4.66 12.99 -2.28
C GLU A 204 3.54 11.95 -2.11
N ALA A 205 3.90 10.67 -1.96
CA ALA A 205 2.92 9.62 -1.72
C ALA A 205 2.15 9.83 -0.42
N CYS A 206 2.82 10.18 0.69
CA CYS A 206 2.15 10.43 1.96
C CYS A 206 1.23 11.66 1.90
N LYS A 207 1.64 12.72 1.18
CA LYS A 207 0.79 13.89 0.90
C LYS A 207 -0.47 13.47 0.12
N ALA A 208 -0.33 12.66 -0.92
CA ALA A 208 -1.45 12.14 -1.70
C ALA A 208 -2.37 11.27 -0.84
N LEU A 209 -1.83 10.37 -0.01
CA LEU A 209 -2.63 9.54 0.90
C LEU A 209 -3.41 10.39 1.92
N ALA A 210 -2.79 11.43 2.49
CA ALA A 210 -3.42 12.29 3.48
C ALA A 210 -4.49 13.22 2.87
N GLY A 211 -4.24 13.75 1.68
CA GLY A 211 -5.09 14.74 1.00
C GLY A 211 -6.16 14.14 0.08
N ASP A 212 -5.81 13.13 -0.70
CA ASP A 212 -6.66 12.58 -1.77
C ASP A 212 -7.51 11.38 -1.34
N LEU A 213 -7.19 10.74 -0.21
CA LEU A 213 -7.95 9.62 0.33
C LEU A 213 -8.67 9.99 1.63
N PRO A 214 -9.77 10.75 1.57
CA PRO A 214 -10.53 11.12 2.77
C PRO A 214 -11.13 9.91 3.48
N GLY A 215 -11.25 8.78 2.77
CA GLY A 215 -11.77 7.54 3.30
C GLY A 215 -10.73 6.56 3.86
N LEU A 216 -9.43 6.84 3.75
CA LEU A 216 -8.40 5.89 4.16
C LEU A 216 -8.55 5.51 5.64
N ALA A 217 -8.72 4.22 5.90
CA ALA A 217 -8.99 3.69 7.24
C ALA A 217 -7.90 2.72 7.71
N GLU A 218 -7.27 1.98 6.79
CA GLU A 218 -6.25 1.00 7.10
C GLU A 218 -4.99 1.24 6.27
N LEU A 219 -3.85 1.31 6.94
CA LEU A 219 -2.55 1.33 6.30
C LEU A 219 -1.74 0.11 6.76
N ARG A 220 -1.21 -0.65 5.81
CA ARG A 220 -0.25 -1.73 6.08
C ARG A 220 1.13 -1.31 5.60
N LEU A 221 2.09 -1.34 6.49
CA LEU A 221 3.46 -0.94 6.24
C LEU A 221 4.39 -2.13 6.42
N GLY A 222 4.92 -2.64 5.31
CA GLY A 222 6.09 -3.52 5.33
C GLY A 222 7.36 -2.68 5.48
N VAL A 223 8.27 -3.07 6.37
CA VAL A 223 9.58 -2.42 6.50
C VAL A 223 10.67 -3.47 6.38
N VAL A 224 11.56 -3.34 5.39
CA VAL A 224 12.70 -4.26 5.22
C VAL A 224 13.60 -4.18 6.44
N ALA A 225 13.82 -5.33 7.05
CA ALA A 225 14.42 -5.48 8.37
C ALA A 225 15.66 -6.37 8.29
N GLY A 226 16.79 -5.84 8.74
CA GLY A 226 18.06 -6.58 8.78
C GLY A 226 18.18 -7.49 9.99
N LYS A 227 18.45 -8.77 9.74
CA LYS A 227 18.79 -9.74 10.79
C LYS A 227 20.19 -10.30 10.63
N PRO A 228 21.12 -9.95 11.54
CA PRO A 228 22.48 -10.49 11.53
C PRO A 228 22.53 -12.02 11.65
N ALA A 229 23.60 -12.62 11.16
CA ALA A 229 23.81 -14.07 11.26
C ALA A 229 23.92 -14.56 12.73
N ARG A 230 23.32 -15.71 13.01
CA ARG A 230 23.20 -16.27 14.37
C ARG A 230 24.55 -16.70 14.98
N LYS A 231 25.53 -17.07 14.15
CA LYS A 231 26.80 -17.69 14.59
C LYS A 231 27.76 -16.75 15.35
N ARG A 232 27.65 -15.42 15.20
CA ARG A 232 28.55 -14.46 15.89
C ARG A 232 27.86 -13.51 16.88
N GLN A 233 26.58 -13.17 16.67
CA GLN A 233 25.88 -12.14 17.48
C GLN A 233 24.47 -12.55 17.93
N GLY A 234 24.04 -13.81 17.72
CA GLY A 234 22.71 -14.25 18.16
C GLY A 234 21.53 -13.60 17.41
N GLY A 235 21.77 -12.98 16.25
CA GLY A 235 20.74 -12.29 15.46
C GLY A 235 20.29 -10.98 16.12
N TRP A 236 19.09 -10.97 16.69
CA TRP A 236 18.57 -9.82 17.46
C TRP A 236 18.71 -10.00 18.98
N ALA A 237 19.29 -11.12 19.42
CA ALA A 237 19.60 -11.34 20.82
C ALA A 237 20.61 -10.28 21.31
N GLY A 238 20.38 -9.72 22.50
CA GLY A 238 21.28 -8.72 23.10
C GLY A 238 21.14 -7.29 22.58
N LEU A 239 20.45 -7.04 21.45
CA LEU A 239 20.19 -5.67 21.00
C LEU A 239 19.27 -4.91 21.96
N ARG A 240 19.42 -3.59 22.04
CA ARG A 240 18.57 -2.73 22.87
C ARG A 240 17.13 -2.72 22.36
N THR A 241 16.17 -2.81 23.27
CA THR A 241 14.75 -2.52 22.97
C THR A 241 14.53 -1.02 23.04
N ILE A 242 13.90 -0.44 22.01
CA ILE A 242 13.59 0.98 21.92
C ILE A 242 12.08 1.13 22.07
N SER A 243 11.66 1.94 23.04
CA SER A 243 10.25 2.27 23.31
C SER A 243 9.72 3.36 22.37
N ALA A 244 8.40 3.49 22.29
CA ALA A 244 7.75 4.53 21.49
C ALA A 244 8.17 5.96 21.89
N ALA A 245 8.36 6.22 23.20
CA ALA A 245 8.82 7.52 23.68
C ALA A 245 10.25 7.84 23.21
N GLN A 246 11.13 6.84 23.18
CA GLN A 246 12.48 7.01 22.66
C GLN A 246 12.49 7.26 21.15
N PHE A 247 11.59 6.62 20.38
CA PHE A 247 11.44 6.93 18.95
C PHE A 247 11.03 8.39 18.71
N ARG A 248 10.16 8.97 19.55
CA ARG A 248 9.82 10.40 19.46
C ARG A 248 11.05 11.29 19.62
N THR A 249 11.93 10.97 20.58
CA THR A 249 13.18 11.71 20.79
C THR A 249 14.14 11.53 19.62
N LEU A 250 14.22 10.33 19.03
CA LEU A 250 15.07 10.04 17.87
C LEU A 250 14.60 10.72 16.57
N SER A 251 13.29 10.97 16.44
CA SER A 251 12.69 11.64 15.28
C SER A 251 12.53 13.16 15.43
N GLY A 252 12.69 13.68 16.66
CA GLY A 252 12.40 15.08 16.97
C GLY A 252 13.56 16.01 16.59
N PRO A 253 13.29 17.31 16.36
CA PRO A 253 14.35 18.30 16.26
C PRO A 253 15.13 18.32 17.58
N THR A 254 16.45 18.19 17.49
CA THR A 254 17.35 18.25 18.64
C THR A 254 17.19 19.61 19.33
N PRO A 255 16.85 19.66 20.65
CA PRO A 255 16.53 20.91 21.34
C PRO A 255 17.70 21.92 21.40
N ASP A 256 18.93 21.46 21.17
CA ASP A 256 20.14 22.27 21.29
C ASP A 256 20.61 22.89 19.95
N GLY A 257 19.80 22.87 18.89
CA GLY A 257 20.24 23.32 17.55
C GLY A 257 21.41 22.49 16.99
N GLY A 258 21.70 21.35 17.64
CA GLY A 258 22.68 20.36 17.20
C GLY A 258 22.21 19.72 15.90
N SER A 259 23.13 19.67 14.95
CA SER A 259 23.00 19.18 13.58
C SER A 259 21.90 18.10 13.39
N ALA A 260 21.07 18.33 12.37
CA ALA A 260 20.12 17.37 11.83
C ALA A 260 20.78 16.09 11.25
N ASP A 261 22.10 15.93 11.38
CA ASP A 261 22.91 14.85 10.79
C ASP A 261 23.04 13.62 11.70
N SER A 262 22.21 13.47 12.75
CA SER A 262 22.16 12.18 13.43
C SER A 262 21.67 11.11 12.45
N VAL A 263 22.45 10.03 12.34
CA VAL A 263 22.14 8.85 11.52
C VAL A 263 20.72 8.32 11.77
N ALA A 264 20.22 8.46 13.01
CA ALA A 264 18.86 8.07 13.37
C ALA A 264 17.80 9.00 12.76
N SER A 265 18.04 10.31 12.76
CA SER A 265 17.13 11.32 12.21
C SER A 265 16.97 11.13 10.70
N GLY A 266 18.07 11.05 9.96
CA GLY A 266 18.04 10.83 8.52
C GLY A 266 17.37 9.50 8.11
N MET A 267 17.60 8.43 8.87
CA MET A 267 16.98 7.13 8.58
C MET A 267 15.48 7.07 8.92
N LEU A 268 14.98 7.96 9.78
CA LEU A 268 13.57 8.05 10.18
C LEU A 268 12.80 9.17 9.47
N GLU A 269 13.43 9.94 8.60
CA GLU A 269 12.81 11.08 7.92
C GLU A 269 11.56 10.69 7.10
N TRP A 270 11.60 9.54 6.41
CA TRP A 270 10.43 8.99 5.70
C TRP A 270 9.25 8.69 6.65
N ALA A 271 9.52 8.32 7.91
CA ALA A 271 8.48 8.13 8.91
C ALA A 271 7.85 9.49 9.30
N GLY A 272 8.63 10.57 9.24
CA GLY A 272 8.16 11.96 9.26
C GLY A 272 7.03 12.21 8.27
N ALA A 273 7.29 11.94 6.99
CA ALA A 273 6.28 12.06 5.93
C ALA A 273 5.05 11.17 6.20
N LEU A 274 5.27 9.93 6.65
CA LEU A 274 4.20 8.98 6.93
C LEU A 274 3.22 9.49 8.00
N MET A 275 3.73 10.17 9.03
CA MET A 275 2.92 10.72 10.13
C MET A 275 1.93 11.82 9.68
N CYS A 276 2.06 12.36 8.47
CA CYS A 276 1.05 13.24 7.87
C CYS A 276 -0.26 12.49 7.57
N VAL A 277 -0.21 11.17 7.39
CA VAL A 277 -1.39 10.32 7.19
C VAL A 277 -2.05 10.05 8.54
N ARG A 278 -3.06 10.86 8.88
CA ARG A 278 -3.80 10.78 10.14
C ARG A 278 -5.24 10.35 9.93
N GLY A 279 -5.89 9.89 10.99
CA GLY A 279 -7.30 9.51 10.94
C GLY A 279 -7.52 8.03 10.65
N LEU A 280 -6.48 7.21 10.72
CA LEU A 280 -6.59 5.79 10.43
C LEU A 280 -7.39 5.09 11.54
N ALA A 281 -8.18 4.10 11.16
CA ALA A 281 -8.79 3.15 12.08
C ALA A 281 -7.78 2.07 12.52
N SER A 282 -6.84 1.72 11.64
CA SER A 282 -5.83 0.70 11.90
C SER A 282 -4.53 1.01 11.13
N LEU A 283 -3.40 0.76 11.80
CA LEU A 283 -2.07 0.76 11.20
C LEU A 283 -1.39 -0.56 11.58
N GLU A 284 -1.03 -1.36 10.59
CA GLU A 284 -0.26 -2.60 10.78
C GLU A 284 1.16 -2.38 10.25
N VAL A 285 2.17 -2.58 11.11
CA VAL A 285 3.58 -2.52 10.73
C VAL A 285 4.17 -3.92 10.80
N ARG A 286 4.84 -4.36 9.73
CA ARG A 286 5.43 -5.69 9.61
C ARG A 286 6.89 -5.63 9.17
N PRO A 287 7.79 -6.35 9.84
CA PRO A 287 9.17 -6.49 9.39
C PRO A 287 9.23 -7.49 8.24
N LEU A 288 9.87 -7.09 7.14
CA LEU A 288 10.23 -7.99 6.04
C LEU A 288 11.68 -8.39 6.26
N VAL A 289 11.87 -9.52 6.94
CA VAL A 289 13.17 -9.90 7.49
C VAL A 289 14.10 -10.45 6.41
N GLU A 290 15.23 -9.77 6.22
CA GLU A 290 16.33 -10.19 5.35
C GLU A 290 17.58 -10.48 6.17
N HIS A 291 18.42 -11.40 5.68
CA HIS A 291 19.71 -11.66 6.29
C HIS A 291 20.69 -10.54 5.96
N CYS A 292 21.39 -10.04 6.98
CA CYS A 292 22.39 -8.99 6.81
C CYS A 292 23.71 -9.34 7.49
N PRO A 293 24.84 -8.73 7.06
CA PRO A 293 26.11 -8.88 7.75
C PRO A 293 26.06 -8.24 9.13
N SER A 294 27.04 -8.58 9.97
CA SER A 294 27.23 -7.92 11.26
C SER A 294 27.44 -6.42 11.07
N PRO A 295 26.89 -5.57 11.96
CA PRO A 295 27.02 -4.13 11.84
C PRO A 295 28.48 -3.70 11.94
N MET A 296 28.99 -3.05 10.90
CA MET A 296 30.35 -2.49 10.82
C MET A 296 30.36 -0.96 10.85
N SER A 297 29.19 -0.32 10.85
CA SER A 297 29.02 1.13 10.91
C SER A 297 27.88 1.51 11.86
N GLU A 298 27.85 2.77 12.29
CA GLU A 298 26.77 3.31 13.12
C GLU A 298 25.41 3.20 12.43
N GLY A 299 25.32 3.53 11.13
CA GLY A 299 24.10 3.36 10.34
C GLY A 299 23.60 1.92 10.27
N MET A 300 24.51 0.96 10.11
CA MET A 300 24.16 -0.46 10.11
C MET A 300 23.71 -0.92 11.50
N ALA A 301 24.38 -0.47 12.56
CA ALA A 301 24.01 -0.77 13.94
C ALA A 301 22.63 -0.20 14.29
N PHE A 302 22.36 1.04 13.86
CA PHE A 302 21.06 1.68 14.03
C PHE A 302 19.99 0.94 13.23
N TRP A 303 20.20 0.64 11.95
CA TRP A 303 19.25 -0.09 11.11
C TRP A 303 18.89 -1.48 11.69
N VAL A 304 19.89 -2.24 12.16
CA VAL A 304 19.68 -3.54 12.82
C VAL A 304 18.89 -3.38 14.13
N THR A 305 19.17 -2.32 14.89
CA THR A 305 18.44 -2.00 16.13
C THR A 305 17.00 -1.58 15.83
N LEU A 306 16.77 -0.75 14.82
CA LEU A 306 15.44 -0.39 14.31
C LEU A 306 14.68 -1.65 13.89
N SER A 307 15.32 -2.51 13.09
CA SER A 307 14.77 -3.77 12.57
C SER A 307 14.20 -4.67 13.67
N LYS A 308 14.90 -4.79 14.79
CA LYS A 308 14.41 -5.52 15.98
C LYS A 308 13.14 -4.91 16.57
N ASN A 309 13.01 -3.58 16.53
CA ASN A 309 11.99 -2.82 17.25
C ASN A 309 10.78 -2.42 16.37
N LEU A 310 10.70 -2.93 15.13
CA LEU A 310 9.64 -2.58 14.17
C LEU A 310 8.24 -2.92 14.67
N GLU A 311 7.98 -4.15 15.11
CA GLU A 311 6.65 -4.57 15.61
C GLU A 311 6.34 -4.04 17.02
N GLY A 312 7.36 -3.59 17.75
CA GLY A 312 7.24 -3.07 19.11
C GLY A 312 7.15 -1.54 19.13
N GLY A 313 8.16 -0.90 19.74
CA GLY A 313 8.14 0.54 20.00
C GLY A 313 7.97 1.41 18.75
N PHE A 314 8.45 0.98 17.58
CA PHE A 314 8.26 1.73 16.34
C PHE A 314 6.80 1.72 15.87
N ALA A 315 6.17 0.54 15.81
CA ALA A 315 4.75 0.40 15.48
C ALA A 315 3.85 1.11 16.49
N GLU A 316 4.19 1.06 17.79
CA GLU A 316 3.45 1.78 18.84
C GLU A 316 3.58 3.30 18.68
N TRP A 317 4.79 3.79 18.36
CA TRP A 317 5.03 5.20 18.10
C TRP A 317 4.18 5.72 16.93
N LEU A 318 4.22 5.03 15.78
CA LEU A 318 3.42 5.42 14.62
C LEU A 318 1.91 5.34 14.89
N ARG A 319 1.45 4.25 15.54
CA ARG A 319 0.03 4.09 15.90
C ARG A 319 -0.46 5.23 16.78
N GLY A 320 0.32 5.63 17.78
CA GLY A 320 -0.03 6.73 18.68
C GLY A 320 -0.18 8.10 18.00
N LEU A 321 0.33 8.28 16.78
CA LEU A 321 0.26 9.55 16.04
C LEU A 321 -0.72 9.51 14.87
N MET A 322 -0.93 8.33 14.27
CA MET A 322 -1.68 8.16 13.02
C MET A 322 -3.08 7.57 13.22
N VAL A 323 -3.29 6.75 14.26
CA VAL A 323 -4.55 6.07 14.55
C VAL A 323 -5.38 6.88 15.54
N GLY A 324 -6.66 7.08 15.25
CA GLY A 324 -7.56 7.92 16.05
C GLY A 324 -8.34 8.91 15.18
N ARG A 325 -9.34 9.60 15.74
CA ARG A 325 -10.18 10.53 14.96
C ARG A 325 -9.37 11.75 14.53
N LYS A 326 -9.51 12.14 13.24
CA LYS A 326 -9.14 13.47 12.72
C LYS A 326 -9.90 14.53 13.54
N GLY A 327 -9.33 14.99 14.65
CA GLY A 327 -9.96 15.97 15.55
C GLY A 327 -9.45 15.98 17.00
N GLU A 328 -8.76 14.94 17.48
CA GLU A 328 -8.36 14.86 18.90
C GLU A 328 -6.97 15.43 19.22
N HIS A 329 -6.24 15.99 18.24
CA HIS A 329 -4.89 16.58 18.47
C HIS A 329 -4.82 18.07 18.06
N GLY A 330 -5.94 18.77 18.19
CA GLY A 330 -5.99 20.23 18.12
C GLY A 330 -6.33 20.81 19.49
N ALA A 331 -5.32 20.95 20.34
CA ALA A 331 -5.27 21.87 21.47
C ALA A 331 -3.79 22.14 21.79
#